data_AF-A0A223KVZ9-F1
#
_entry.id   AF-A0A223KVZ9-F1
#
_cell.length_a   1.000
_cell.length_b   1.000
_cell.length_c   1.000
_cell.angle_alpha   90.00
_cell.angle_beta   90.00
_cell.angle_gamma   90.00
#
_symmetry.space_group_name_H-M   'P 1'
#
loop_
_entity.id
_entity.type
_entity.pdbx_description
1 polymer ?
#
loop_
_entity_poly.entity_id
_entity_poly.type
_entity_poly.pdbx_seq_one_letter_code
_entity_poly.pdbx_strand_id
1 'polypeptide(L)'
;MIKTESAYREAVEKLNQDKEFIELEKKKFVEMGLDKEHIELAIQPYVSFHEQLKEEVEYYERTKRGEFDTVINLRTLGRTLIAYRIYIGMSQQELAEKLGVSASQVSRDERNEYYGATIERIQQIMDALNMVSVTKINPSDVVSA
;
A
#
# COMPACT_ATOMS: atom_id res chain seq x y z
N MET A 1 -2.43 0.60 1.52
CA MET A 1 -1.18 0.64 0.73
C MET A 1 -0.75 2.09 0.56
N ILE A 2 0.55 2.37 0.69
CA ILE A 2 1.16 3.66 0.34
C ILE A 2 1.19 3.79 -1.19
N LYS A 3 0.77 4.96 -1.70
CA LYS A 3 0.58 5.19 -3.15
C LYS A 3 1.50 6.27 -3.73
N THR A 4 2.08 7.11 -2.88
CA THR A 4 2.89 8.27 -3.30
C THR A 4 4.19 8.32 -2.54
N GLU A 5 5.18 8.99 -3.14
CA GLU A 5 6.46 9.27 -2.50
C GLU A 5 6.31 10.12 -1.23
N SER A 6 5.38 11.10 -1.23
CA SER A 6 5.13 11.93 -0.05
C SER A 6 4.58 11.11 1.11
N ALA A 7 3.59 10.25 0.86
CA ALA A 7 3.01 9.38 1.87
C ALA A 7 4.01 8.34 2.38
N TYR A 8 4.94 7.87 1.53
CA TYR A 8 6.04 7.01 1.95
C TYR A 8 6.95 7.73 2.96
N ARG A 9 7.37 8.95 2.67
CA ARG A 9 8.23 9.73 3.57
C ARG A 9 7.56 10.01 4.91
N GLU A 10 6.30 10.41 4.89
CA GLU A 10 5.48 10.62 6.09
C GLU A 10 5.34 9.33 6.91
N ALA A 11 5.11 8.19 6.24
CA ALA A 11 5.02 6.89 6.91
C ALA A 11 6.33 6.48 7.58
N VAL A 12 7.48 6.66 6.90
CA VAL A 12 8.81 6.37 7.48
C VAL A 12 9.10 7.24 8.68
N GLU A 13 8.78 8.54 8.61
CA GLU A 13 8.92 9.45 9.75
C GLU A 13 8.03 9.02 10.93
N LYS A 14 6.77 8.68 10.64
CA LYS A 14 5.81 8.20 11.62
C LYS A 14 6.25 6.92 12.31
N LEU A 15 6.84 5.96 11.58
CA LEU A 15 7.39 4.74 12.18
C LEU A 15 8.49 5.01 13.22
N ASN A 16 9.33 6.02 12.98
CA ASN A 16 10.36 6.41 13.95
C ASN A 16 9.73 7.03 15.20
N GLN A 17 8.75 7.92 15.01
CA GLN A 17 8.01 8.55 16.11
C GLN A 17 7.24 7.51 16.95
N ASP A 18 6.62 6.52 16.31
CA ASP A 18 5.86 5.48 17.00
C ASP A 18 6.76 4.61 17.88
N LYS A 19 7.99 4.29 17.44
CA LYS A 19 8.96 3.56 18.27
C LYS A 19 9.31 4.33 19.54
N GLU A 20 9.63 5.62 19.40
CA GLU A 20 9.94 6.48 20.54
C GLU A 20 8.75 6.61 21.50
N PHE A 21 7.55 6.79 20.95
CA PHE A 21 6.31 6.89 21.71
C PHE A 21 6.02 5.61 22.51
N ILE A 22 6.08 4.44 21.87
CA ILE A 22 5.84 3.14 22.50
C ILE A 22 6.78 2.92 23.68
N GLU A 23 8.07 3.23 23.53
CA GLU A 23 9.05 3.08 24.60
C GLU A 23 8.84 4.08 25.75
N LEU A 24 8.46 5.31 25.44
CA LEU A 24 8.10 6.30 26.46
C LEU A 24 6.88 5.85 27.26
N GLU A 25 5.86 5.34 26.58
CA GLU A 25 4.59 4.96 27.21
C GLU A 25 4.75 3.71 28.09
N LYS A 26 5.55 2.72 27.65
CA LYS A 26 5.96 1.59 28.50
C LYS A 26 6.62 2.06 29.80
N LYS A 27 7.55 3.03 29.74
CA LYS A 27 8.23 3.56 30.94
C LYS A 27 7.24 4.22 31.90
N LYS A 28 6.31 5.02 31.38
CA LYS A 28 5.27 5.64 32.22
C LYS A 28 4.43 4.60 32.94
N PHE A 29 4.03 3.53 32.27
CA PHE A 29 3.23 2.47 32.92
C PHE A 29 4.03 1.72 34.00
N VAL A 30 5.33 1.52 33.81
CA VAL A 30 6.21 0.98 34.85
C VAL A 30 6.27 1.93 36.06
N GLU A 31 6.43 3.24 35.83
CA GLU A 31 6.46 4.25 36.90
C GLU A 31 5.12 4.36 37.65
N MET A 32 4.01 4.09 36.95
CA MET A 32 2.66 3.99 37.54
C MET A 32 2.45 2.69 38.33
N GLY A 33 3.42 1.78 38.35
CA GLY A 33 3.38 0.54 39.12
C GLY A 33 2.53 -0.56 38.49
N LEU A 34 2.25 -0.49 37.19
CA LEU A 34 1.59 -1.59 36.49
C LEU A 34 2.52 -2.80 36.42
N ASP A 35 1.95 -3.99 36.50
CA ASP A 35 2.70 -5.21 36.22
C ASP A 35 2.93 -5.37 34.70
N LYS A 36 3.82 -6.31 34.36
CA LYS A 36 4.24 -6.54 32.98
C LYS A 36 3.08 -6.93 32.06
N GLU A 37 2.12 -7.72 32.55
CA GLU A 37 1.01 -8.24 31.74
C GLU A 37 0.05 -7.10 31.35
N HIS A 38 -0.29 -6.24 32.30
CA HIS A 38 -1.12 -5.06 32.04
C HIS A 38 -0.41 -4.05 31.12
N ILE A 39 0.91 -3.88 31.25
CA ILE A 39 1.70 -3.02 30.35
C ILE A 39 1.66 -3.55 28.92
N GLU A 40 1.89 -4.85 28.73
CA GLU A 40 1.86 -5.47 27.40
C GLU A 40 0.48 -5.29 26.74
N LEU A 41 -0.60 -5.54 27.49
CA LEU A 41 -1.97 -5.35 26.99
C LEU A 41 -2.26 -3.89 26.63
N ALA A 42 -1.83 -2.93 27.44
CA ALA A 42 -2.04 -1.51 27.19
C ALA A 42 -1.28 -0.99 25.96
N ILE A 43 -0.12 -1.57 25.66
CA ILE A 43 0.76 -1.15 24.56
C ILE A 43 0.42 -1.87 23.25
N GLN A 44 -0.22 -3.04 23.32
CA GLN A 44 -0.54 -3.90 22.18
C GLN A 44 -1.19 -3.17 20.98
N PRO A 45 -2.13 -2.22 21.16
CA PRO A 45 -2.70 -1.47 20.05
C PRO A 45 -1.66 -0.63 19.28
N TYR A 46 -0.77 0.07 20.00
CA TYR A 46 0.27 0.89 19.38
C TYR A 46 1.27 0.05 18.60
N VAL A 47 1.66 -1.10 19.15
CA VAL A 47 2.54 -2.07 18.47
C VAL A 47 1.86 -2.61 17.21
N SER A 48 0.57 -2.91 17.27
CA SER A 48 -0.19 -3.40 16.11
C SER A 48 -0.23 -2.37 14.98
N PHE A 49 -0.53 -1.10 15.30
CA PHE A 49 -0.54 -0.03 14.30
C PHE A 49 0.85 0.22 13.73
N HIS A 50 1.90 0.13 14.55
CA HIS A 50 3.29 0.23 14.11
C HIS A 50 3.65 -0.85 13.09
N GLU A 51 3.36 -2.13 13.40
CA GLU A 51 3.66 -3.24 12.49
C GLU A 51 2.83 -3.14 11.20
N GLN A 52 1.56 -2.74 11.27
CA GLN A 52 0.75 -2.51 10.05
C GLN A 52 1.35 -1.44 9.14
N LEU A 53 1.77 -0.29 9.70
CA LEU A 53 2.39 0.77 8.91
C LEU A 53 3.74 0.32 8.33
N LYS A 54 4.50 -0.47 9.09
CA LYS A 54 5.78 -1.05 8.66
C LYS A 54 5.58 -2.01 7.49
N GLU A 55 4.58 -2.87 7.53
CA GLU A 55 4.20 -3.73 6.40
C GLU A 55 3.86 -2.92 5.14
N GLU A 56 3.18 -1.77 5.28
CA GLU A 56 2.89 -0.91 4.13
C GLU A 56 4.15 -0.25 3.54
N VAL A 57 5.07 0.18 4.39
CA VAL A 57 6.38 0.74 4.00
C VAL A 57 7.21 -0.31 3.28
N GLU A 58 7.33 -1.51 3.85
CA GLU A 58 8.04 -2.64 3.23
C GLU A 58 7.43 -3.00 1.88
N TYR A 59 6.09 -3.03 1.78
CA TYR A 59 5.40 -3.26 0.51
C TYR A 59 5.75 -2.20 -0.54
N TYR A 60 5.79 -0.92 -0.16
CA TYR A 60 6.15 0.17 -1.06
C TYR A 60 7.60 0.05 -1.56
N GLU A 61 8.52 -0.31 -0.67
CA GLU A 61 9.94 -0.51 -1.01
C GLU A 61 10.15 -1.72 -1.93
N ARG A 62 9.49 -2.85 -1.67
CA ARG A 62 9.47 -4.01 -2.57
C ARG A 62 8.95 -3.62 -3.96
N THR A 63 7.84 -2.89 -3.99
CA THR A 63 7.25 -2.38 -5.24
C THR A 63 8.23 -1.51 -6.02
N LYS A 64 8.93 -0.58 -5.34
CA LYS A 64 9.97 0.26 -6.00
C LYS A 64 11.13 -0.55 -6.58
N ARG A 65 11.45 -1.71 -6.02
CA ARG A 65 12.47 -2.64 -6.55
C ARG A 65 11.95 -3.52 -7.69
N GLY A 66 10.67 -3.42 -8.04
CA GLY A 66 10.02 -4.28 -9.05
C GLY A 66 9.66 -5.66 -8.53
N GLU A 67 9.63 -5.85 -7.21
CA GLU A 67 9.18 -7.08 -6.57
C GLU A 67 7.65 -7.05 -6.45
N PHE A 68 6.97 -7.71 -7.38
CA PHE A 68 5.50 -7.81 -7.40
C PHE A 68 5.05 -9.19 -6.93
N ASP A 69 4.01 -9.21 -6.09
CA ASP A 69 3.34 -10.45 -5.71
C ASP A 69 2.53 -11.00 -6.90
N THR A 70 2.38 -12.33 -6.98
CA THR A 70 1.55 -12.96 -8.02
C THR A 70 0.10 -12.50 -7.93
N VAL A 71 -0.45 -12.03 -9.04
CA VAL A 71 -1.85 -11.64 -9.15
C VAL A 71 -2.72 -12.89 -9.33
N ILE A 72 -3.52 -13.22 -8.32
CA ILE A 72 -4.51 -14.30 -8.38
C ILE A 72 -5.87 -13.70 -8.74
N ASN A 73 -6.36 -14.01 -9.94
CA ASN A 73 -7.56 -13.39 -10.54
C ASN A 73 -7.45 -11.86 -10.68
N LEU A 74 -8.52 -11.20 -11.11
CA LEU A 74 -8.51 -9.75 -11.37
C LEU A 74 -8.79 -8.90 -10.11
N ARG A 75 -8.99 -9.52 -8.93
CA ARG A 75 -9.39 -8.80 -7.70
C ARG A 75 -8.34 -7.80 -7.22
N THR A 76 -7.06 -8.11 -7.41
CA THR A 76 -5.93 -7.24 -7.01
C THR A 76 -5.33 -6.46 -8.19
N LEU A 77 -6.02 -6.43 -9.34
CA LEU A 77 -5.51 -5.78 -10.55
C LEU A 77 -5.28 -4.29 -10.33
N GLY A 78 -6.23 -3.59 -9.71
CA GLY A 78 -6.09 -2.16 -9.44
C GLY A 78 -4.91 -1.82 -8.53
N ARG A 79 -4.69 -2.61 -7.48
CA ARG A 79 -3.48 -2.52 -6.65
C ARG A 79 -2.20 -2.73 -7.46
N THR A 80 -2.23 -3.66 -8.41
CA THR A 80 -1.10 -3.95 -9.30
C THR A 80 -0.79 -2.79 -10.24
N LEU A 81 -1.81 -2.11 -10.78
CA LEU A 81 -1.61 -0.92 -11.63
C LEU A 81 -0.92 0.21 -10.86
N ILE A 82 -1.35 0.45 -9.62
CA ILE A 82 -0.75 1.46 -8.74
C ILE A 82 0.69 1.08 -8.42
N ALA A 83 0.92 -0.19 -8.06
CA ALA A 83 2.25 -0.70 -7.76
C ALA A 83 3.20 -0.53 -8.97
N TYR A 84 2.73 -0.87 -10.18
CA TYR A 84 3.51 -0.72 -11.40
C TYR A 84 3.82 0.75 -11.69
N ARG A 85 2.86 1.67 -11.50
CA ARG A 85 3.10 3.12 -11.60
C ARG A 85 4.23 3.59 -10.67
N ILE A 86 4.21 3.14 -9.42
CA ILE A 86 5.24 3.46 -8.42
C ILE A 86 6.61 2.92 -8.86
N TYR A 87 6.65 1.68 -9.33
CA TYR A 87 7.87 1.04 -9.83
C TYR A 87 8.53 1.83 -10.96
N ILE A 88 7.75 2.28 -11.96
CA ILE A 88 8.28 3.09 -13.07
C ILE A 88 8.53 4.56 -12.69
N GLY A 89 8.29 4.93 -11.41
CA GLY A 89 8.55 6.28 -10.90
C GLY A 89 7.57 7.35 -11.40
N MET A 90 6.45 6.96 -12.02
CA MET A 90 5.48 7.90 -12.58
C MET A 90 4.59 8.48 -11.48
N SER A 91 4.39 9.79 -11.45
CA SER A 91 3.49 10.47 -10.52
C SER A 91 2.02 10.35 -10.96
N GLN A 92 1.10 10.62 -10.03
CA GLN A 92 -0.34 10.70 -10.36
C GLN A 92 -0.63 11.82 -11.37
N GLN A 93 0.14 12.92 -11.34
CA GLN A 93 0.02 14.03 -12.27
C GLN A 93 0.41 13.61 -13.69
N GLU A 94 1.55 12.93 -13.86
CA GLU A 94 2.00 12.43 -15.16
C GLU A 94 1.04 11.38 -15.73
N LEU A 95 0.52 10.48 -14.89
CA LEU A 95 -0.51 9.53 -15.32
C LEU A 95 -1.78 10.26 -15.77
N ALA A 96 -2.21 11.29 -15.03
CA ALA A 96 -3.39 12.07 -15.39
C ALA A 96 -3.23 12.78 -16.74
N GLU A 97 -2.05 13.36 -17.00
CA GLU A 97 -1.70 13.98 -18.27
C GLU A 97 -1.77 12.98 -19.42
N LYS A 98 -1.20 11.78 -19.25
CA LYS A 98 -1.28 10.70 -20.25
C LYS A 98 -2.71 10.22 -20.51
N LEU A 99 -3.57 10.26 -19.50
CA LEU A 99 -4.96 9.85 -19.59
C LEU A 99 -5.91 10.98 -20.02
N GLY A 100 -5.42 12.23 -20.15
CA GLY A 100 -6.24 13.40 -20.45
C GLY A 100 -7.28 13.73 -19.37
N VAL A 101 -6.98 13.45 -18.10
CA VAL A 101 -7.87 13.71 -16.95
C VAL A 101 -7.16 14.58 -15.90
N SER A 102 -7.88 14.97 -14.84
CA SER A 102 -7.27 15.68 -13.71
C SER A 102 -6.51 14.74 -12.78
N ALA A 103 -5.44 15.23 -12.14
CA ALA A 103 -4.75 14.48 -11.09
C ALA A 103 -5.66 14.12 -9.91
N SER A 104 -6.67 14.94 -9.61
CA SER A 104 -7.69 14.63 -8.60
C SER A 104 -8.52 13.40 -8.96
N GLN A 105 -8.80 13.18 -10.24
CA GLN A 105 -9.50 11.99 -10.70
C GLN A 105 -8.63 10.73 -10.54
N VAL A 106 -7.37 10.78 -10.98
CA VAL A 106 -6.42 9.67 -10.77
C VAL A 106 -6.24 9.37 -9.29
N SER A 107 -6.08 10.40 -8.45
CA SER A 107 -5.96 10.24 -7.00
C SER A 107 -7.18 9.55 -6.38
N ARG A 108 -8.40 9.89 -6.83
CA ARG A 108 -9.64 9.25 -6.38
C ARG A 108 -9.74 7.81 -6.86
N ASP A 109 -9.44 7.56 -8.13
CA ASP A 109 -9.49 6.23 -8.72
C ASP A 109 -8.48 5.29 -8.05
N GLU A 110 -7.25 5.76 -7.82
CA GLU A 110 -6.23 5.00 -7.08
C GLU A 110 -6.62 4.79 -5.62
N ARG A 111 -7.27 5.75 -4.98
CA ARG A 111 -7.73 5.60 -3.58
C ARG A 111 -8.63 4.39 -3.42
N ASN A 112 -9.54 4.17 -4.37
CA ASN A 112 -10.43 3.01 -4.41
C ASN A 112 -9.85 1.83 -5.22
N GLU A 113 -8.54 1.84 -5.49
CA GLU A 113 -7.85 0.79 -6.23
C GLU A 113 -8.53 0.43 -7.55
N TYR A 114 -9.01 1.45 -8.28
CA TYR A 114 -9.75 1.31 -9.53
C TYR A 114 -10.96 0.36 -9.45
N TYR A 115 -11.50 0.12 -8.25
CA TYR A 115 -12.65 -0.76 -8.07
C TYR A 115 -13.84 -0.25 -8.88
N GLY A 116 -14.42 -1.14 -9.69
CA GLY A 116 -15.53 -0.82 -10.60
C GLY A 116 -15.12 -0.14 -11.90
N ALA A 117 -13.83 0.05 -12.17
CA ALA A 117 -13.36 0.51 -13.47
C ALA A 117 -13.68 -0.53 -14.56
N THR A 118 -14.07 -0.04 -15.74
CA THR A 118 -14.35 -0.91 -16.88
C THR A 118 -13.05 -1.49 -17.45
N ILE A 119 -13.13 -2.60 -18.18
CA ILE A 119 -11.96 -3.22 -18.82
C ILE A 119 -11.27 -2.21 -19.75
N GLU A 120 -12.04 -1.41 -20.47
CA GLU A 120 -11.51 -0.35 -21.35
C GLU A 120 -10.71 0.68 -20.55
N ARG A 121 -11.21 1.10 -19.39
CA ARG A 121 -10.50 2.05 -18.53
C ARG A 121 -9.21 1.44 -17.97
N ILE A 122 -9.24 0.18 -17.59
CA ILE A 122 -8.04 -0.55 -17.14
C ILE A 122 -7.01 -0.64 -18.27
N GLN A 123 -7.43 -0.97 -19.50
CA GLN A 123 -6.55 -1.00 -20.66
C GLN A 123 -5.91 0.36 -20.94
N GLN A 124 -6.69 1.45 -20.91
CA GLN A 124 -6.15 2.82 -21.06
C GLN A 124 -5.06 3.14 -20.02
N ILE A 125 -5.26 2.71 -18.77
CA ILE A 125 -4.27 2.88 -17.71
C ILE A 125 -3.01 2.05 -18.01
N MET A 126 -3.17 0.78 -18.40
CA MET A 126 -2.04 -0.06 -18.77
C MET A 126 -1.25 0.52 -19.95
N ASP A 127 -1.93 1.05 -20.96
CA ASP A 127 -1.31 1.71 -22.11
C ASP A 127 -0.54 2.97 -21.68
N ALA A 128 -1.14 3.81 -20.83
CA ALA A 128 -0.48 5.00 -20.29
C ALA A 128 0.77 4.65 -19.46
N LEU A 129 0.74 3.52 -18.75
CA LEU A 129 1.86 2.99 -17.98
C LEU A 129 2.90 2.23 -18.82
N ASN A 130 2.61 1.93 -20.10
CA ASN A 130 3.36 0.96 -20.92
C ASN A 130 3.50 -0.41 -20.24
N MET A 131 2.47 -0.83 -19.50
CA MET A 131 2.47 -2.08 -18.75
C MET A 131 1.99 -3.23 -19.64
N VAL A 132 2.74 -4.34 -19.63
CA VAL A 132 2.32 -5.60 -20.23
C VAL A 132 2.08 -6.60 -19.11
N SER A 133 0.92 -7.26 -19.12
CA SER A 133 0.63 -8.40 -18.24
C SER A 133 0.33 -9.64 -19.07
N VAL A 134 0.75 -10.80 -18.56
CA VAL A 134 0.47 -12.10 -19.15
C VAL A 134 -0.33 -12.90 -18.13
N THR A 135 -1.54 -13.29 -18.51
CA THR A 135 -2.42 -14.11 -17.67
C THR A 135 -2.34 -15.56 -18.11
N LYS A 136 -2.00 -16.46 -17.20
CA LYS A 136 -2.01 -17.91 -17.43
C LYS A 136 -3.19 -18.54 -16.69
N ILE A 137 -3.98 -19.36 -17.41
CA ILE A 137 -5.09 -20.11 -16.81
C ILE A 137 -4.53 -21.36 -16.13
N ASN A 138 -4.91 -21.57 -14.86
CA ASN A 138 -4.55 -22.74 -14.08
C ASN A 138 -5.77 -23.68 -13.94
N PRO A 139 -5.75 -24.90 -14.53
CA PRO A 139 -6.88 -25.81 -14.51
C PRO A 139 -7.02 -26.61 -13.19
N SER A 140 -6.02 -26.58 -12.31
CA SER A 140 -5.93 -27.45 -11.14
C SER A 140 -6.35 -26.78 -9.83
N ASP A 141 -6.29 -25.44 -9.78
CA ASP A 141 -6.61 -24.66 -8.59
C ASP A 141 -7.99 -24.01 -8.75
N VAL A 142 -8.99 -24.56 -8.05
CA VAL A 142 -10.33 -23.95 -7.98
C VAL A 142 -10.29 -22.84 -6.94
N VAL A 143 -10.24 -21.59 -7.38
CA VAL A 143 -10.50 -20.45 -6.49
C VAL A 143 -12.02 -20.33 -6.36
N SER A 144 -12.57 -20.74 -5.20
CA SER A 144 -13.99 -20.55 -4.89
C SER A 144 -14.35 -19.06 -4.95
N ALA A 145 -15.47 -18.76 -5.62
CA ALA A 145 -15.96 -17.39 -5.86
C ALA A 145 -16.35 -16.65 -4.58
#